data_AF-A0A7C5GZK8-F1
#
_entry.id   AF-A0A7C5GZK8-F1
#
_cell.length_a   1.000
_cell.length_b   1.000
_cell.length_c   1.000
_cell.angle_alpha   90.00
_cell.angle_beta   90.00
_cell.angle_gamma   90.00
#
_symmetry.space_group_name_H-M   'P 1'
#
loop_
_entity.id
_entity.type
_entity.pdbx_description
1 polymer ?
#
loop_
_entity_poly.entity_id
_entity_poly.type
_entity_poly.pdbx_seq_one_letter_code
_entity_poly.pdbx_strand_id
1 'polypeptide(L)'
;MSLTLEFAGGIVTGSGNDDIGFFTIVGTYDIQELECNFIKTYPGSHEVSYRGFREGRGIWGVWEIPPGARGGFYIWPVNKMGEEMEEEKKQAIIPLPSNSRLLPYPKFYNLPLAFNCRTK
;
A
#
# COMPACT_ATOMS: atom_id res chain seq x y z
N MET A 1 -10.03 -12.98 -1.47
CA MET A 1 -9.66 -11.69 -2.09
C MET A 1 -8.24 -11.78 -2.63
N SER A 2 -7.97 -11.17 -3.77
CA SER A 2 -6.64 -11.08 -4.39
C SER A 2 -6.40 -9.68 -4.92
N LEU A 3 -5.17 -9.20 -4.80
CA LEU A 3 -4.73 -7.90 -5.30
C LEU A 3 -3.28 -8.01 -5.75
N THR A 4 -3.00 -7.55 -6.96
CA THR A 4 -1.63 -7.38 -7.47
C THR A 4 -1.44 -5.91 -7.80
N LEU A 5 -0.35 -5.32 -7.32
CA LEU A 5 0.06 -3.96 -7.64
C LEU A 5 1.47 -3.97 -8.21
N GLU A 6 1.65 -3.22 -9.29
CA GLU A 6 2.92 -3.00 -9.95
C GLU A 6 3.24 -1.51 -9.93
N PHE A 7 4.49 -1.20 -9.57
CA PHE A 7 5.00 0.16 -9.46
C PHE A 7 6.12 0.31 -10.48
N ALA A 8 5.93 1.17 -11.48
CA ALA A 8 6.91 1.41 -12.52
C ALA A 8 6.83 2.85 -13.02
N GLY A 9 7.96 3.56 -13.05
CA GLY A 9 8.04 4.91 -13.63
C GLY A 9 7.10 5.94 -12.99
N GLY A 10 6.84 5.84 -11.68
CA GLY A 10 5.90 6.73 -10.98
C GLY A 10 4.42 6.41 -11.22
N ILE A 11 4.13 5.29 -11.89
CA ILE A 11 2.77 4.80 -12.13
C ILE A 11 2.49 3.59 -11.26
N VAL A 12 1.26 3.49 -10.78
CA VAL A 12 0.71 2.30 -10.12
C VAL A 12 -0.30 1.67 -11.05
N THR A 13 -0.11 0.40 -11.38
CA THR A 13 -1.10 -0.43 -12.07
C THR A 13 -1.42 -1.66 -11.25
N GLY A 14 -2.61 -2.20 -11.42
CA GLY A 14 -2.97 -3.42 -10.73
C GLY A 14 -4.31 -3.99 -11.11
N SER A 15 -4.59 -5.16 -10.56
CA SER A 15 -5.87 -5.83 -10.72
C SER A 15 -6.10 -6.80 -9.59
N GLY A 16 -7.35 -7.19 -9.40
CA GLY A 16 -7.70 -8.16 -8.39
C GLY A 16 -9.15 -8.60 -8.45
N ASN A 17 -9.53 -9.36 -7.44
CA ASN A 17 -10.88 -9.85 -7.27
C ASN A 17 -11.23 -9.93 -5.78
N ASP A 18 -12.40 -9.41 -5.43
CA ASP A 18 -12.97 -9.46 -4.09
C ASP A 18 -14.47 -9.82 -4.15
N ASP A 19 -15.16 -9.68 -3.03
CA ASP A 19 -16.57 -10.08 -2.89
C ASP A 19 -17.53 -9.23 -3.74
N ILE A 20 -17.08 -8.07 -4.25
CA ILE A 20 -17.85 -7.25 -5.20
C ILE A 20 -17.60 -7.74 -6.62
N GLY A 21 -16.36 -8.08 -6.96
CA GLY A 21 -16.01 -8.69 -8.23
C GLY A 21 -14.60 -8.38 -8.71
N PHE A 22 -14.39 -8.52 -10.02
CA PHE A 22 -13.14 -8.14 -10.66
C PHE A 22 -12.97 -6.62 -10.69
N PHE A 23 -11.74 -6.16 -10.46
CA PHE A 23 -11.40 -4.75 -10.51
C PHE A 23 -10.02 -4.51 -11.12
N THR A 24 -9.83 -3.31 -11.66
CA THR A 24 -8.54 -2.79 -12.14
C THR A 24 -8.13 -1.57 -11.33
N ILE A 25 -6.82 -1.31 -11.26
CA ILE A 25 -6.23 -0.17 -10.55
C ILE A 25 -5.30 0.57 -11.50
N VAL A 26 -5.45 1.89 -11.56
CA VAL A 26 -4.53 2.81 -12.24
C VAL A 26 -4.32 4.04 -11.38
N GLY A 27 -3.08 4.51 -11.29
CA GLY A 27 -2.75 5.69 -10.51
C GLY A 27 -1.29 6.10 -10.61
N THR A 28 -0.87 6.94 -9.68
CA THR A 28 0.49 7.49 -9.58
C THR A 28 1.11 7.16 -8.23
N TYR A 29 2.44 7.11 -8.22
CA TYR A 29 3.25 6.96 -7.04
C TYR A 29 4.35 8.02 -7.03
N ASP A 30 4.30 8.89 -6.03
CA ASP A 30 5.34 9.86 -5.75
C ASP A 30 6.42 9.21 -4.88
N ILE A 31 7.65 9.16 -5.39
CA ILE A 31 8.79 8.54 -4.70
C ILE A 31 9.34 9.45 -3.59
N GLN A 32 9.18 10.78 -3.72
CA GLN A 32 9.67 11.74 -2.73
C GLN A 32 8.77 11.77 -1.50
N GLU A 33 7.46 11.88 -1.74
CA GLU A 33 6.45 11.93 -0.68
C GLU A 33 6.00 10.54 -0.19
N LEU A 34 6.44 9.48 -0.88
CA LEU A 34 5.99 8.10 -0.67
C LEU A 34 4.46 7.96 -0.76
N GLU A 35 3.81 8.86 -1.49
CA GLU A 35 2.35 8.94 -1.63
C GLU A 35 1.88 8.20 -2.90
N CYS A 36 0.83 7.40 -2.77
CA CYS A 36 0.14 6.77 -3.89
C CYS A 36 -1.28 7.31 -4.01
N ASN A 37 -1.66 7.67 -5.24
CA ASN A 37 -3.01 8.08 -5.58
C ASN A 37 -3.50 7.19 -6.71
N PHE A 38 -4.53 6.37 -6.47
CA PHE A 38 -5.01 5.44 -7.49
C PHE A 38 -6.52 5.24 -7.46
N ILE A 39 -7.08 4.92 -8.61
CA ILE A 39 -8.50 4.62 -8.78
C ILE A 39 -8.68 3.11 -8.93
N LYS A 40 -9.52 2.53 -8.09
CA LYS A 40 -10.01 1.15 -8.24
C LYS A 40 -11.31 1.19 -9.02
N THR A 41 -11.33 0.55 -10.18
CA THR A 41 -12.50 0.51 -11.08
C THR A 41 -13.10 -0.88 -11.08
N TYR A 42 -14.40 -0.97 -10.80
CA TYR A 42 -15.21 -2.15 -11.10
C TYR A 42 -15.88 -1.94 -12.47
N PRO A 43 -15.45 -2.65 -13.53
CA PRO A 43 -15.97 -2.43 -14.88
C PRO A 43 -17.50 -2.52 -14.93
N GLY A 44 -18.13 -1.48 -15.48
CA GLY A 44 -19.59 -1.38 -15.59
C GLY A 44 -20.34 -1.08 -14.30
N SER A 45 -19.64 -0.72 -13.21
CA SER A 45 -20.25 -0.43 -11.91
C SER A 45 -19.83 0.93 -11.37
N HIS A 46 -18.74 1.01 -10.60
CA HIS A 46 -18.30 2.23 -9.92
C HIS A 46 -16.79 2.28 -9.74
N GLU A 47 -16.32 3.46 -9.38
CA GLU A 47 -14.93 3.75 -9.05
C GLU A 47 -14.79 4.09 -7.57
N VAL A 48 -13.62 3.77 -7.01
CA VAL A 48 -13.24 4.11 -5.65
C VAL A 48 -11.89 4.80 -5.71
N SER A 49 -11.81 6.00 -5.17
CA SER A 49 -10.56 6.76 -5.08
C SER A 49 -9.78 6.33 -3.86
N TYR A 50 -8.48 6.09 -4.02
CA TYR A 50 -7.56 5.76 -2.94
C TYR A 50 -6.44 6.78 -2.89
N ARG A 51 -6.19 7.30 -1.69
CA ARG A 51 -5.00 8.06 -1.34
C ARG A 51 -4.29 7.36 -0.20
N GLY A 52 -3.01 7.02 -0.38
CA GLY A 52 -2.24 6.31 0.62
C GLY A 52 -0.77 6.66 0.63
N PHE A 53 -0.08 6.15 1.65
CA PHE A 53 1.31 6.40 1.94
C PHE A 53 2.01 5.07 2.16
N ARG A 54 3.20 4.92 1.59
CA ARG A 54 4.04 3.74 1.78
C ARG A 54 4.74 3.82 3.13
N GLU A 55 4.54 2.82 3.96
CA GLU A 55 5.24 2.63 5.24
C GLU A 55 5.84 1.21 5.28
N GLY A 56 7.16 1.13 5.27
CA GLY A 56 7.88 -0.14 5.18
C GLY A 56 7.51 -0.94 3.92
N ARG A 57 6.88 -2.11 4.13
CA ARG A 57 6.41 -2.99 3.05
C ARG A 57 4.93 -2.77 2.68
N GLY A 58 4.20 -1.97 3.46
CA GLY A 58 2.78 -1.75 3.30
C GLY A 58 2.41 -0.39 2.72
N ILE A 59 1.12 -0.24 2.43
CA ILE A 59 0.49 1.02 2.05
C ILE A 59 -0.73 1.22 2.95
N TRP A 60 -0.85 2.38 3.56
CA TRP A 60 -2.00 2.74 4.37
C TRP A 60 -2.58 4.06 3.91
N GLY A 61 -3.86 4.31 4.19
CA GLY A 61 -4.47 5.56 3.76
C GLY A 61 -5.98 5.55 3.86
N VAL A 62 -6.60 6.34 3.00
CA VAL A 62 -8.05 6.50 2.91
C VAL A 62 -8.57 6.17 1.53
N TRP A 63 -9.75 5.57 1.49
CA TRP A 63 -10.54 5.42 0.28
C TRP A 63 -11.78 6.29 0.36
N GLU A 64 -12.27 6.73 -0.79
CA GLU A 64 -13.46 7.56 -0.91
C GLU A 64 -14.31 7.15 -2.14
N ILE A 65 -15.63 7.16 -1.96
CA ILE A 65 -16.64 7.08 -3.02
C ILE A 65 -17.55 8.31 -2.84
N PRO A 66 -17.43 9.33 -3.71
CA PRO A 66 -18.29 10.51 -3.63
C PRO A 66 -19.78 10.15 -3.72
N PRO A 67 -20.67 10.86 -3.00
CA PRO A 67 -20.38 12.00 -2.12
C PRO A 67 -20.19 11.67 -0.63
N GLY A 68 -20.26 10.41 -0.21
CA GLY A 68 -20.52 10.12 1.21
C GLY A 68 -19.79 8.94 1.85
N ALA A 69 -19.21 8.02 1.08
CA ALA A 69 -18.53 6.86 1.67
C ALA A 69 -17.03 7.10 1.69
N ARG A 70 -16.42 6.88 2.86
CA ARG A 70 -14.96 6.91 3.04
C ARG A 70 -14.54 5.99 4.15
N GLY A 71 -13.29 5.55 4.14
CA GLY A 71 -12.74 4.72 5.21
C GLY A 71 -11.23 4.61 5.13
N GLY A 72 -10.64 4.06 6.19
CA GLY A 72 -9.21 3.74 6.21
C GLY A 72 -8.93 2.41 5.51
N PHE A 73 -7.72 2.24 5.01
CA PHE A 73 -7.25 0.95 4.50
C PHE A 73 -5.81 0.64 4.92
N TYR A 74 -5.48 -0.64 4.90
CA TYR A 74 -4.11 -1.15 4.98
C TYR A 74 -3.93 -2.26 3.95
N ILE A 75 -2.93 -2.10 3.08
CA ILE A 75 -2.54 -3.02 2.03
C ILE A 75 -1.17 -3.58 2.43
N TRP A 76 -1.07 -4.90 2.57
CA TRP A 76 0.17 -5.57 2.97
C TRP A 76 0.52 -6.71 2.02
N PRO A 77 1.80 -6.89 1.65
CA PRO A 77 2.17 -7.94 0.72
C PRO A 77 1.96 -9.32 1.34
N VAL A 78 1.45 -10.25 0.55
CA VAL A 78 1.47 -11.66 0.90
C VAL A 78 2.81 -12.24 0.47
N ASN A 79 3.57 -12.80 1.42
CA ASN A 79 4.78 -13.54 1.07
C ASN A 79 4.36 -14.74 0.19
N LYS A 80 4.85 -14.86 -1.04
CA LYS A 80 4.61 -16.02 -1.92
C LYS A 80 5.52 -17.22 -1.62
N MET A 81 6.09 -17.30 -0.43
CA MET A 81 6.76 -18.48 0.12
C MET A 81 6.30 -18.61 1.56
N GLY A 82 5.96 -19.83 1.99
CA GLY A 82 5.22 -20.17 3.21
C GLY A 82 5.41 -19.27 4.42
N GLU A 83 4.29 -19.01 5.07
CA GLU A 83 4.09 -18.44 6.42
C GLU A 83 5.33 -18.41 7.33
N GLU A 84 5.99 -17.24 7.43
CA GLU A 84 6.64 -16.80 8.66
C GLU A 84 6.42 -15.28 8.79
N MET A 85 5.44 -14.92 9.63
CA MET A 85 5.30 -13.58 10.19
C MET A 85 6.19 -13.50 11.42
N GLU A 86 7.30 -12.78 11.34
CA GLU A 86 7.94 -12.26 12.54
C GLU A 86 7.46 -10.83 12.76
N GLU A 87 6.63 -10.70 13.78
CA GLU A 87 6.00 -9.49 14.25
C GLU A 87 7.08 -8.60 14.90
N GLU A 88 7.63 -7.64 14.15
CA GLU A 88 8.44 -6.57 14.74
C GLU A 88 7.55 -5.57 15.50
N LYS A 89 6.96 -6.04 16.60
CA LYS A 89 6.68 -5.23 17.78
C LYS A 89 7.78 -5.51 18.79
N LYS A 90 8.94 -4.89 18.61
CA LYS A 90 9.82 -4.61 19.75
C LYS A 90 9.75 -3.14 20.07
N GLN A 91 8.94 -2.87 21.09
CA GLN A 91 8.99 -1.69 21.93
C GLN A 91 10.44 -1.47 22.38
N ALA A 92 11.20 -0.64 21.67
CA ALA A 92 12.52 -0.21 22.11
C ALA A 92 12.36 1.04 22.99
N ILE A 93 12.08 0.85 24.28
CA ILE A 93 12.41 1.86 25.28
C ILE A 93 13.94 1.84 25.39
N ILE A 94 14.60 2.76 24.70
CA ILE A 94 16.00 3.10 24.92
C ILE A 94 16.00 4.57 25.34
N PRO A 95 16.55 4.95 26.51
CA PRO A 95 16.70 6.36 26.83
C PRO A 95 17.65 6.98 25.80
N LEU A 96 17.19 8.04 25.12
CA LEU A 96 17.97 8.81 24.15
C LEU A 96 19.28 9.31 24.79
N PRO A 97 20.47 8.98 24.27
CA PRO A 97 21.61 9.86 24.47
C PRO A 97 21.47 11.04 23.51
N SER A 98 21.58 12.23 24.11
CA SER A 98 21.67 13.50 23.42
C SER A 98 22.80 13.48 22.39
N ASN A 99 22.46 13.93 21.18
CA ASN A 99 23.36 14.43 20.14
C ASN A 99 23.94 13.42 19.12
N SER A 100 23.48 13.51 17.86
CA SER A 100 24.28 13.68 16.61
C SER A 100 23.79 12.88 15.37
N ARG A 101 23.25 13.64 14.40
CA ARG A 101 23.40 13.59 12.93
C ARG A 101 23.98 12.29 12.28
N LEU A 102 23.21 11.66 11.38
CA LEU A 102 23.42 11.56 9.90
C LEU A 102 22.57 10.44 9.25
N LEU A 103 21.89 10.77 8.13
CA LEU A 103 21.32 9.88 7.08
C LEU A 103 22.46 9.17 6.31
N PRO A 104 22.28 8.07 5.52
CA PRO A 104 21.12 7.74 4.66
C PRO A 104 20.70 6.25 4.55
N TYR A 105 19.46 5.98 4.13
CA TYR A 105 18.99 4.63 3.75
C TYR A 105 19.37 4.25 2.31
N PRO A 106 19.86 3.03 2.02
CA PRO A 106 20.18 2.61 0.66
C PRO A 106 19.12 1.70 0.00
N LYS A 107 18.83 2.07 -1.26
CA LYS A 107 18.66 1.27 -2.50
C LYS A 107 17.61 0.13 -2.61
N PHE A 108 16.60 0.44 -3.44
CA PHE A 108 15.94 -0.33 -4.52
C PHE A 108 15.94 -1.87 -4.51
N TYR A 109 14.77 -2.49 -4.67
CA TYR A 109 14.51 -3.55 -5.67
C TYR A 109 13.03 -3.53 -6.14
N ASN A 110 12.85 -3.56 -7.46
CA ASN A 110 11.57 -3.80 -8.14
C ASN A 110 11.23 -5.30 -8.05
N LEU A 111 10.14 -5.64 -7.36
CA LEU A 111 9.50 -6.95 -7.44
C LEU A 111 7.98 -6.76 -7.47
N PRO A 112 7.23 -7.52 -8.30
CA PRO A 112 5.77 -7.49 -8.28
C PRO A 112 5.30 -8.11 -6.96
N LEU A 113 4.80 -7.27 -6.06
CA LEU A 113 4.26 -7.70 -4.77
C LEU A 113 2.75 -7.94 -4.95
N ALA A 114 2.31 -9.17 -4.66
CA ALA A 114 0.89 -9.44 -4.45
C ALA A 114 0.52 -8.93 -3.06
N PHE A 115 -0.57 -8.17 -2.95
CA PHE A 115 -1.03 -7.60 -1.68
C PHE A 115 -2.38 -8.18 -1.27
N ASN A 116 -2.69 -8.15 0.02
CA ASN A 116 -4.04 -8.38 0.52
C ASN A 116 -4.59 -7.06 1.08
N CYS A 117 -5.80 -6.69 0.69
CA CYS A 117 -6.50 -5.52 1.21
C CYS A 117 -7.36 -5.96 2.39
N ARG A 118 -7.11 -5.42 3.58
CA ARG A 118 -8.02 -5.60 4.73
C ARG A 118 -8.58 -4.22 5.08
N THR A 119 -9.86 -4.00 4.77
CA THR A 119 -10.62 -2.87 5.29
C THR A 119 -10.95 -3.15 6.75
N LYS A 120 -10.64 -2.22 7.66
CA LYS A 120 -11.09 -2.30 9.05
C LYS A 120 -12.54 -1.83 9.18
#